data_AF-A0A2D4JMR9-F1
#
_entry.id   AF-A0A2D4JMR9-F1
#
_cell.length_a   1.000
_cell.length_b   1.000
_cell.length_c   1.000
_cell.angle_alpha   90.00
_cell.angle_beta   90.00
_cell.angle_gamma   90.00
#
_symmetry.space_group_name_H-M   'P 1'
#
loop_
_entity.id
_entity.type
_entity.pdbx_description
1 polymer ?
#
loop_
_entity_poly.entity_id
_entity_poly.type
_entity_poly.pdbx_seq_one_letter_code
_entity_poly.pdbx_strand_id
1 'polypeptide(L)'
;RRRKHHLNFVEHINAEKTIIKLGKTNRNKYGTYVVASGVQYGAEERLLHYFFKLSWLGETPAIPCFGDGRNVVPTIHITDLAAVLQNIADHRPRTNYLVAVDESTQTLGEIVKCISKNVGPG
;
A
#
# COMPACT_ATOMS: atom_id res chain seq x y z
N ARG A 1 -11.20 15.51 10.77
CA ARG A 1 -10.31 16.09 9.72
C ARG A 1 -10.64 15.43 8.38
N ARG A 2 -10.92 16.19 7.31
CA ARG A 2 -11.31 15.64 5.98
C ARG A 2 -10.04 15.30 5.18
N ARG A 3 -9.93 14.06 4.67
CA ARG A 3 -8.82 13.61 3.82
C ARG A 3 -8.81 14.44 2.53
N LYS A 4 -7.65 14.99 2.15
CA LYS A 4 -7.42 15.60 0.83
C LYS A 4 -6.74 14.55 -0.05
N HIS A 5 -7.35 14.23 -1.19
CA HIS A 5 -6.75 13.34 -2.19
C HIS A 5 -5.91 14.14 -3.17
N HIS A 6 -4.94 13.48 -3.79
CA HIS A 6 -4.30 14.00 -4.99
C HIS A 6 -5.30 14.01 -6.15
N LEU A 7 -5.09 14.89 -7.14
CA LEU A 7 -5.96 14.98 -8.33
C LEU A 7 -5.99 13.66 -9.11
N ASN A 8 -4.85 12.96 -9.19
CA ASN A 8 -4.76 11.65 -9.85
C ASN A 8 -5.57 10.53 -9.17
N PHE A 9 -6.04 10.74 -7.93
CA PHE A 9 -6.76 9.73 -7.14
C PHE A 9 -8.22 10.11 -6.84
N VAL A 10 -8.80 11.02 -7.62
CA VAL A 10 -10.21 11.43 -7.50
C VAL A 10 -11.14 10.22 -7.68
N GLU A 11 -10.89 9.39 -8.70
CA GLU A 11 -11.71 8.23 -9.01
C GLU A 11 -11.70 7.18 -7.89
N HIS A 12 -10.53 6.92 -7.29
CA HIS A 12 -10.41 5.99 -6.17
C HIS A 12 -11.24 6.46 -4.97
N ILE A 13 -11.17 7.74 -4.63
CA ILE A 13 -12.01 8.30 -3.55
C ILE A 13 -13.50 8.24 -3.87
N ASN A 14 -13.88 8.45 -5.13
CA ASN A 14 -15.27 8.32 -5.54
C ASN A 14 -15.76 6.87 -5.44
N ALA A 15 -14.92 5.90 -5.81
CA ALA A 15 -15.21 4.48 -5.63
C ALA A 15 -15.38 4.12 -4.14
N GLU A 16 -14.45 4.54 -3.27
CA GLU A 16 -14.54 4.32 -1.82
C GLU A 16 -15.88 4.84 -1.25
N LYS A 17 -16.24 6.09 -1.57
CA LYS A 17 -17.50 6.70 -1.12
C LYS A 17 -18.73 5.95 -1.64
N THR A 18 -18.70 5.52 -2.89
CA THR A 18 -19.81 4.82 -3.53
C THR A 18 -20.05 3.46 -2.87
N ILE A 19 -18.97 2.69 -2.63
CA ILE A 19 -19.03 1.39 -1.95
C ILE A 19 -19.60 1.55 -0.54
N ILE A 20 -19.10 2.52 0.23
CA ILE A 20 -19.59 2.77 1.60
C ILE A 20 -21.07 3.18 1.59
N LYS A 21 -21.49 4.01 0.63
CA LYS A 21 -22.90 4.42 0.49
C LYS A 21 -23.79 3.21 0.20
N LEU A 22 -23.39 2.37 -0.75
CA LEU A 22 -24.14 1.18 -1.14
C LEU A 22 -24.27 0.18 0.02
N GLY A 23 -23.22 -0.04 0.80
CA GLY A 23 -23.28 -0.91 1.98
C GLY A 23 -24.20 -0.41 3.07
N LYS A 24 -24.30 0.91 3.25
CA LYS A 24 -25.24 1.51 4.21
C LYS A 24 -26.70 1.40 3.73
N THR A 25 -26.96 1.59 2.43
CA THR A 25 -28.31 1.53 1.87
C THR A 25 -28.83 0.10 1.73
N ASN A 26 -27.97 -0.87 1.38
CA ASN A 26 -28.37 -2.25 1.04
C ASN A 26 -27.85 -3.29 2.04
N ARG A 27 -27.83 -2.96 3.33
CA ARG A 27 -27.25 -3.81 4.39
C ARG A 27 -27.78 -5.24 4.45
N ASN A 28 -29.03 -5.46 4.04
CA ASN A 28 -29.68 -6.77 4.07
C ASN A 28 -29.36 -7.65 2.85
N LYS A 29 -28.77 -7.08 1.78
CA LYS A 29 -28.46 -7.82 0.54
C LYS A 29 -26.99 -8.22 0.46
N TYR A 30 -26.08 -7.30 0.81
CA TYR A 30 -24.65 -7.54 0.76
C TYR A 30 -23.89 -6.66 1.76
N GLY A 31 -22.76 -7.18 2.25
CA GLY A 31 -21.80 -6.41 3.03
C GLY A 31 -20.74 -5.80 2.12
N THR A 32 -20.39 -4.54 2.35
CA THR A 32 -19.32 -3.88 1.60
C THR A 32 -18.18 -3.47 2.53
N TYR A 33 -16.95 -3.69 2.09
CA TYR A 33 -15.74 -3.33 2.80
C TYR A 33 -14.81 -2.56 1.89
N VAL A 34 -14.17 -1.54 2.43
CA VAL A 34 -13.10 -0.78 1.78
C VAL A 34 -11.83 -1.01 2.60
N VAL A 35 -10.82 -1.56 1.94
CA VAL A 35 -9.51 -1.82 2.56
C VAL A 35 -8.49 -0.88 1.92
N ALA A 36 -8.00 0.08 2.71
CA ALA A 36 -6.92 0.97 2.32
C ALA A 36 -5.60 0.29 2.67
N SER A 37 -4.92 -0.27 1.66
CA SER A 37 -3.61 -0.90 1.84
C SER A 37 -2.47 0.12 1.83
N GLY A 38 -1.41 -0.19 2.57
CA GLY A 38 -0.10 0.43 2.41
C GLY A 38 0.55 0.07 1.06
N VAL A 39 1.79 0.50 0.88
CA VAL A 39 2.60 0.11 -0.28
C VAL A 39 2.86 -1.39 -0.24
N GLN A 40 2.46 -2.08 -1.29
CA GLN A 40 2.54 -3.54 -1.38
C GLN A 40 3.92 -4.00 -1.84
N TYR A 41 4.44 -5.08 -1.24
CA TYR A 41 5.69 -5.75 -1.63
C TYR A 41 5.58 -7.28 -1.54
N GLY A 42 6.50 -8.03 -2.17
CA GLY A 42 6.65 -9.49 -1.97
C GLY A 42 6.36 -10.41 -3.16
N ALA A 43 5.75 -9.94 -4.24
CA ALA A 43 5.53 -10.73 -5.46
C ALA A 43 5.47 -9.87 -6.72
N GLU A 44 4.97 -8.63 -6.58
CA GLU A 44 5.06 -7.59 -7.59
C GLU A 44 5.61 -6.31 -6.97
N GLU A 45 6.44 -5.62 -7.74
CA GLU A 45 7.02 -4.36 -7.36
C GLU A 45 6.23 -3.32 -8.14
N ARG A 46 5.24 -2.65 -7.52
CA ARG A 46 4.49 -1.58 -8.23
C ARG A 46 5.25 -0.26 -8.09
N LEU A 47 5.07 0.39 -6.95
CA LEU A 47 5.74 1.65 -6.64
C LEU A 47 7.25 1.46 -6.43
N LEU A 48 7.67 0.28 -5.98
CA LEU A 48 9.08 -0.04 -5.76
C LEU A 48 9.81 -0.48 -7.03
N HIS A 49 9.09 -0.77 -8.13
CA HIS A 49 9.67 -1.30 -9.37
C HIS A 49 10.85 -0.48 -9.87
N TYR A 50 10.71 0.84 -9.81
CA TYR A 50 11.71 1.77 -10.27
C TYR A 50 13.05 1.56 -9.54
N PHE A 51 13.01 1.39 -8.22
CA PHE A 51 14.20 1.15 -7.42
C PHE A 51 14.81 -0.23 -7.71
N PHE A 52 13.98 -1.26 -7.84
CA PHE A 52 14.45 -2.61 -8.19
C PHE A 52 15.12 -2.63 -9.57
N LYS A 53 14.49 -2.03 -10.58
CA LYS A 53 15.05 -1.92 -11.93
C LYS A 53 16.40 -1.18 -11.94
N LEU A 54 16.51 -0.06 -11.23
CA LEU A 54 17.77 0.68 -11.14
C LEU A 54 18.86 -0.12 -10.43
N SER A 55 18.51 -0.78 -9.33
CA SER A 55 19.45 -1.60 -8.56
C SER A 55 19.96 -2.77 -9.38
N TRP A 56 19.06 -3.41 -10.14
CA TRP A 56 19.38 -4.55 -10.99
C TRP A 56 20.27 -4.18 -12.18
N LEU A 57 19.99 -3.05 -12.85
CA LEU A 57 20.77 -2.60 -13.99
C LEU A 57 22.19 -2.16 -13.60
N GLY A 58 22.38 -1.65 -12.38
CA GLY A 58 23.70 -1.24 -11.88
C GLY A 58 24.34 -0.08 -12.64
N GLU A 59 23.59 0.61 -13.52
CA GLU A 59 24.09 1.71 -14.35
C GLU A 59 24.39 2.98 -13.53
N THR A 60 23.72 3.14 -12.39
CA THR A 60 23.94 4.25 -11.45
C THR A 60 24.75 3.79 -10.24
N PRO A 61 25.78 4.53 -9.82
CA PRO A 61 26.62 4.15 -8.67
C PRO A 61 25.88 4.18 -7.33
N ALA A 62 24.73 4.85 -7.26
CA ALA A 62 23.84 4.85 -6.09
C ALA A 62 22.39 5.06 -6.54
N ILE A 63 21.44 4.43 -5.83
CA ILE A 63 20.01 4.59 -6.08
C ILE A 63 19.57 5.98 -5.56
N PRO A 64 18.92 6.82 -6.38
CA PRO A 64 18.46 8.13 -5.93
C PRO A 64 17.30 7.97 -4.93
N CYS A 65 17.46 8.58 -3.76
CA CYS A 65 16.36 8.74 -2.80
C CYS A 65 15.63 10.05 -3.08
N PHE A 66 14.32 10.00 -3.29
CA PHE A 66 13.53 11.21 -3.50
C PHE A 66 13.34 11.97 -2.18
N GLY A 67 13.77 13.23 -2.15
CA GLY A 67 13.72 14.07 -0.95
C GLY A 67 14.77 13.69 0.09
N ASP A 68 14.44 13.84 1.37
CA ASP A 68 15.34 13.56 2.49
C ASP A 68 15.29 12.11 2.99
N GLY A 69 14.44 11.27 2.40
CA GLY A 69 14.32 9.85 2.74
C GLY A 69 13.73 9.54 4.12
N ARG A 70 13.41 10.55 4.93
CA ARG A 70 12.88 10.41 6.30
C ARG A 70 11.37 10.13 6.35
N ASN A 71 10.73 10.05 5.18
CA ASN A 71 9.33 9.72 5.07
C ASN A 71 9.09 8.26 5.48
N VAL A 72 8.32 8.05 6.53
CA VAL A 72 7.85 6.71 6.93
C VAL A 72 6.78 6.28 5.94
N VAL A 73 7.02 5.16 5.25
CA VAL A 73 6.12 4.64 4.23
C VAL A 73 5.35 3.46 4.84
N PRO A 74 4.01 3.55 4.97
CA PRO A 74 3.22 2.39 5.39
C PRO A 74 3.32 1.32 4.30
N THR A 75 3.87 0.16 4.64
CA THR A 75 3.99 -0.98 3.72
C THR A 75 3.12 -2.16 4.17
N ILE A 76 2.88 -3.12 3.28
CA ILE A 76 2.25 -4.40 3.63
C ILE A 76 2.71 -5.48 2.66
N HIS A 77 3.06 -6.66 3.17
CA HIS A 77 3.40 -7.78 2.31
C HIS A 77 2.15 -8.34 1.63
N ILE A 78 2.28 -8.82 0.39
CA ILE A 78 1.12 -9.29 -0.41
C ILE A 78 0.40 -10.48 0.23
N THR A 79 1.13 -11.39 0.89
CA THR A 79 0.52 -12.53 1.59
C THR A 79 -0.29 -12.08 2.80
N ASP A 80 0.19 -11.07 3.51
CA ASP A 80 -0.46 -10.55 4.71
C ASP A 80 -1.71 -9.77 4.30
N LEU A 81 -1.64 -9.01 3.20
CA LEU A 81 -2.81 -8.37 2.62
C LEU A 81 -3.87 -9.41 2.20
N ALA A 82 -3.48 -10.54 1.60
CA ALA A 82 -4.40 -11.61 1.26
C ALA A 82 -5.05 -12.23 2.52
N ALA A 83 -4.26 -12.47 3.58
CA ALA A 83 -4.76 -12.96 4.85
C ALA A 83 -5.74 -11.97 5.51
N VAL A 84 -5.46 -10.66 5.46
CA VAL A 84 -6.38 -9.62 5.93
C VAL A 84 -7.71 -9.66 5.16
N LEU A 85 -7.67 -9.79 3.84
CA LEU A 85 -8.87 -9.88 3.01
C LEU A 85 -9.69 -11.14 3.32
N GLN A 86 -9.03 -12.29 3.50
CA GLN A 86 -9.67 -13.54 3.91
C GLN A 86 -10.35 -13.37 5.28
N ASN A 87 -9.64 -12.82 6.27
CA ASN A 87 -10.18 -12.59 7.60
C ASN A 87 -11.40 -11.66 7.60
N ILE A 88 -11.42 -10.64 6.74
CA ILE A 88 -12.58 -9.75 6.57
C ILE A 88 -13.77 -10.50 5.97
N ALA A 89 -13.53 -11.36 4.99
CA ALA A 89 -14.56 -12.16 4.35
C ALA A 89 -15.21 -13.15 5.33
N ASP A 90 -14.39 -13.79 6.17
CA ASP A 90 -14.83 -14.81 7.12
C ASP A 90 -15.54 -14.21 8.34
N HIS A 91 -14.93 -13.19 8.97
CA HIS A 91 -15.41 -12.65 10.25
C HIS A 91 -16.40 -11.50 10.10
N ARG A 92 -16.50 -10.90 8.91
CA ARG A 92 -17.42 -9.80 8.58
C ARG A 92 -17.44 -8.72 9.67
N PRO A 93 -16.33 -7.98 9.85
CA PRO A 93 -16.23 -6.98 10.92
C PRO A 93 -17.33 -5.93 10.83
N ARG A 94 -17.66 -5.30 11.96
CA ARG A 94 -18.67 -4.22 12.01
C ARG A 94 -18.22 -2.96 11.27
N THR A 95 -16.92 -2.76 11.11
CA THR A 95 -16.32 -1.58 10.49
C THR A 95 -16.13 -1.82 8.99
N ASN A 96 -16.71 -0.96 8.16
CA ASN A 96 -16.65 -1.10 6.70
C ASN A 96 -15.38 -0.47 6.07
N TYR A 97 -14.58 0.26 6.84
CA TYR A 97 -13.33 0.88 6.38
C TYR A 97 -12.18 0.38 7.23
N LEU A 98 -11.24 -0.33 6.61
CA LEU A 98 -10.09 -0.93 7.27
C LEU A 98 -8.80 -0.41 6.63
N VAL A 99 -7.76 -0.24 7.45
CA VAL A 99 -6.42 0.12 6.99
C VAL A 99 -5.55 -1.11 7.17
N ALA A 100 -4.94 -1.57 6.08
CA ALA A 100 -4.09 -2.75 6.04
C ALA A 100 -2.64 -2.30 5.85
N VAL A 101 -1.91 -2.23 6.95
CA VAL A 101 -0.51 -1.80 7.01
C VAL A 101 0.21 -2.73 7.98
N ASP A 102 1.46 -3.04 7.68
CA ASP A 102 2.37 -3.78 8.54
C ASP A 102 2.83 -2.92 9.74
N GLU A 103 3.32 -3.56 10.80
CA GLU A 103 3.89 -2.86 11.97
C GLU A 103 5.24 -2.20 11.67
N SER A 104 5.83 -2.49 10.51
CA SER A 104 7.11 -1.92 10.10
C SER A 104 7.03 -0.40 9.89
N THR A 105 7.84 0.33 10.66
CA THR A 105 7.99 1.79 10.55
C THR A 105 9.23 2.15 9.72
N GLN A 106 9.41 1.50 8.56
CA GLN A 106 10.57 1.75 7.73
C GLN A 106 10.45 3.08 6.98
N THR A 107 11.55 3.82 6.95
CA THR A 107 11.66 5.03 6.14
C THR A 107 11.92 4.67 4.67
N LEU A 108 11.56 5.58 3.76
CA LEU A 108 11.87 5.40 2.34
C LEU A 108 13.37 5.16 2.10
N GLY A 109 14.23 5.89 2.82
CA GLY A 109 15.68 5.72 2.73
C GLY A 109 16.14 4.34 3.17
N GLU A 110 15.57 3.78 4.24
CA GLU A 110 15.86 2.41 4.69
C GLU A 110 15.40 1.37 3.68
N ILE A 111 14.20 1.52 3.10
CA ILE A 111 13.69 0.62 2.06
C ILE A 111 14.62 0.63 0.85
N VAL A 112 14.98 1.82 0.34
CA VAL A 112 15.90 1.95 -0.81
C VAL A 112 17.27 1.35 -0.51
N LYS A 113 17.80 1.59 0.70
CA LYS A 113 19.07 1.00 1.15
C LYS A 113 19.01 -0.53 1.23
N CYS A 114 17.90 -1.08 1.70
CA CYS A 114 17.67 -2.53 1.71
C CYS A 114 17.62 -3.10 0.29
N ILE A 115 17.00 -2.41 -0.66
CA ILE A 115 16.98 -2.84 -2.07
C ILE A 115 18.40 -2.80 -2.67
N SER A 116 19.16 -1.72 -2.47
CA SER A 116 20.56 -1.60 -2.95
C SER A 116 21.43 -2.77 -2.51
N LYS A 117 21.35 -3.11 -1.22
CA LYS A 117 22.16 -4.17 -0.61
C LYS A 117 21.84 -5.57 -1.09
N ASN A 118 20.56 -5.85 -1.37
CA ASN A 118 20.10 -7.20 -1.68
C ASN A 118 19.99 -7.48 -3.19
N VAL A 119 19.80 -6.44 -4.01
CA VAL A 119 19.56 -6.56 -5.45
C VAL A 119 20.67 -5.91 -6.28
N GLY A 120 21.24 -4.82 -5.78
CA GLY A 120 22.35 -4.13 -6.44
C GLY A 120 23.73 -4.61 -5.95
N PRO A 121 24.81 -3.98 -6.44
CA PRO A 121 26.18 -4.34 -6.07
C PRO A 121 26.60 -3.89 -4.65
N GLY A 122 25.72 -3.26 -3.86
CA GLY A 122 26.01 -2.77 -2.51
C GLY A 122 25.10 -1.65 -2.03
#